data_AF-A0A167K6X6-F1
#
_entry.id   AF-A0A167K6X6-F1
#
_cell.length_a   1.000
_cell.length_b   1.000
_cell.length_c   1.000
_cell.angle_alpha   90.00
_cell.angle_beta   90.00
_cell.angle_gamma   90.00
#
_symmetry.space_group_name_H-M   'P 1'
#
loop_
_entity.id
_entity.type
_entity.pdbx_description
1 polymer ?
#
loop_
_entity_poly.entity_id
_entity_poly.type
_entity_poly.pdbx_seq_one_letter_code
_entity_poly.pdbx_strand_id
1 'polypeptide(L)'
;MSNHSKHKLNNFVTMVFPFSTSVSMFDIQLNSFVRRVEKKDELKALIKSSGAKLNRKGRSRHWRLQGNWQQFEVIIQHAHIKEEPSWQWVIEKLNGYKPKPQMDELVSIVKRNPAITLQKLIAQTDCTLIEARKAFDIASWE
;
A
#
# COMPACT_ATOMS: atom_id res chain seq x y z
N MET A 1 12.85 -30.86 -30.99
CA MET A 1 12.16 -29.69 -31.57
C MET A 1 11.11 -29.20 -30.59
N SER A 2 11.37 -28.00 -30.07
CA SER A 2 10.50 -26.97 -29.47
C SER A 2 9.20 -27.33 -28.76
N ASN A 3 9.08 -26.91 -27.50
CA ASN A 3 8.20 -25.82 -27.02
C ASN A 3 8.16 -25.90 -25.47
N HIS A 4 8.94 -25.12 -24.71
CA HIS A 4 8.75 -23.70 -24.40
C HIS A 4 7.27 -23.31 -24.20
N SER A 5 6.73 -23.58 -23.01
CA SER A 5 5.49 -22.94 -22.55
C SER A 5 5.82 -21.84 -21.56
N LYS A 6 5.46 -20.63 -21.98
CA LYS A 6 5.83 -19.33 -21.44
C LYS A 6 4.99 -18.98 -20.20
N HIS A 7 5.68 -18.38 -19.24
CA HIS A 7 5.23 -17.35 -18.30
C HIS A 7 3.72 -17.02 -18.28
N LYS A 8 3.09 -17.34 -17.14
CA LYS A 8 1.84 -16.71 -16.69
C LYS A 8 2.18 -15.27 -16.30
N LEU A 9 1.92 -14.33 -17.20
CA LEU A 9 1.99 -12.90 -16.92
C LEU A 9 0.82 -12.53 -15.99
N ASN A 10 1.16 -12.14 -14.76
CA ASN A 10 0.25 -11.52 -13.83
C ASN A 10 -0.16 -10.15 -14.39
N ASN A 11 -1.38 -10.06 -14.94
CA ASN A 11 -2.03 -8.79 -15.26
C ASN A 11 -2.45 -8.11 -13.95
N PHE A 12 -1.54 -7.33 -13.37
CA PHE A 12 -1.91 -6.30 -12.41
C PHE A 12 -2.42 -5.09 -13.21
N VAL A 13 -3.74 -4.98 -13.32
CA VAL A 13 -4.41 -3.82 -13.90
C VAL A 13 -3.99 -2.60 -13.09
N THR A 14 -3.23 -1.70 -13.71
CA THR A 14 -3.01 -0.33 -13.25
C THR A 14 -4.32 0.44 -13.34
N MET A 15 -5.13 0.37 -12.29
CA MET A 15 -6.23 1.30 -12.09
C MET A 15 -5.63 2.64 -11.65
N VAL A 16 -5.56 3.58 -12.59
CA VAL A 16 -5.35 5.00 -12.30
C VAL A 16 -6.65 5.51 -11.69
N PHE A 17 -6.66 5.74 -10.37
CA PHE A 17 -7.77 6.36 -9.65
C PHE A 17 -7.62 7.89 -9.71
N PRO A 18 -8.52 8.64 -10.38
CA PRO A 18 -8.58 10.07 -10.20
C PRO A 18 -9.57 10.32 -9.07
N PHE A 19 -9.11 10.27 -7.82
CA PHE A 19 -9.86 10.85 -6.72
C PHE A 19 -9.01 11.94 -6.11
N SER A 20 -9.60 13.13 -5.96
CA SER A 20 -9.00 14.24 -5.23
C SER A 20 -8.97 13.88 -3.74
N THR A 21 -8.05 13.01 -3.34
CA THR A 21 -7.77 12.74 -1.94
C THR A 21 -7.04 13.94 -1.37
N SER A 22 -7.58 14.54 -0.31
CA SER A 22 -6.76 15.33 0.61
C SER A 22 -5.49 14.53 0.90
N VAL A 23 -4.33 15.02 0.47
CA VAL A 23 -3.06 14.29 0.55
C VAL A 23 -2.63 14.31 2.01
N SER A 24 -3.10 13.34 2.79
CA SER A 24 -2.65 13.12 4.16
C SER A 24 -1.15 12.81 4.15
N MET A 25 -0.37 13.68 4.78
CA MET A 25 1.07 13.54 4.92
C MET A 25 1.38 12.73 6.18
N PHE A 26 2.20 11.70 6.05
CA PHE A 26 2.66 10.85 7.13
C PHE A 26 4.13 11.17 7.47
N ASP A 27 4.49 10.99 8.74
CA ASP A 27 5.87 11.01 9.24
C ASP A 27 6.09 9.78 10.13
N ILE A 28 6.70 8.73 9.55
CA ILE A 28 6.89 7.43 10.19
C ILE A 28 8.33 7.27 10.66
N GLN A 29 8.51 6.91 11.93
CA GLN A 29 9.82 6.60 12.48
C GLN A 29 10.32 5.20 12.07
N LEU A 30 11.54 5.16 11.55
CA LEU A 30 12.27 3.96 11.16
C LEU A 30 13.61 3.83 11.92
N ASN A 31 13.60 4.02 13.24
CA ASN A 31 14.82 4.12 14.09
C ASN A 31 15.82 2.94 13.97
N SER A 32 15.39 1.78 13.46
CA SER A 32 16.24 0.62 13.24
C SER A 32 16.65 0.39 11.77
N PHE A 33 16.34 1.33 10.86
CA PHE A 33 16.52 1.19 9.41
C PHE A 33 17.89 0.66 9.02
N VAL A 34 18.96 1.34 9.46
CA VAL A 34 20.35 0.96 9.07
C VAL A 34 20.78 -0.41 9.61
N ARG A 35 20.13 -0.94 10.65
CA ARG A 35 20.47 -2.25 11.22
C ARG A 35 19.65 -3.40 10.67
N ARG A 36 18.38 -3.14 10.33
CA ARG A 36 17.42 -4.18 9.92
C ARG A 36 17.38 -4.37 8.41
N VAL A 37 17.72 -3.34 7.64
CA VAL A 37 17.60 -3.35 6.18
C VAL A 37 18.95 -3.69 5.55
N GLU A 38 18.97 -4.71 4.70
CA GLU A 38 20.07 -4.98 3.76
C GLU A 38 19.81 -4.29 2.42
N LYS A 39 20.80 -4.24 1.52
CA LYS A 39 20.69 -3.54 0.23
C LYS A 39 20.08 -2.13 0.36
N LYS A 40 20.53 -1.40 1.39
CA LYS A 40 19.93 -0.12 1.83
C LYS A 40 19.85 0.90 0.70
N ASP A 41 20.83 0.91 -0.18
CA ASP A 41 20.90 1.87 -1.27
C ASP A 41 19.85 1.60 -2.35
N GLU A 42 19.51 0.32 -2.60
CA GLU A 42 18.36 -0.04 -3.43
C GLU A 42 17.04 0.41 -2.79
N LEU A 43 16.84 0.14 -1.50
CA LEU A 43 15.60 0.56 -0.82
C LEU A 43 15.48 2.09 -0.77
N LYS A 44 16.59 2.81 -0.53
CA LYS A 44 16.61 4.28 -0.61
C LYS A 44 16.27 4.78 -2.01
N ALA A 45 16.78 4.14 -3.06
CA ALA A 45 16.48 4.51 -4.43
C ALA A 45 14.99 4.31 -4.74
N LEU A 46 14.41 3.20 -4.28
CA LEU A 46 12.98 2.89 -4.39
C LEU A 46 12.11 3.89 -3.61
N ILE A 47 12.50 4.26 -2.38
CA ILE A 47 11.83 5.30 -1.61
C ILE A 47 11.89 6.64 -2.37
N LYS A 48 13.06 7.00 -2.88
CA LYS A 48 13.24 8.24 -3.64
C LYS A 48 12.40 8.25 -4.93
N SER A 49 12.32 7.13 -5.66
CA SER A 49 11.53 7.04 -6.90
C SER A 49 10.03 7.08 -6.66
N SER A 50 9.55 6.66 -5.48
CA SER A 50 8.16 6.86 -5.08
C SER A 50 7.80 8.33 -4.80
N GLY A 51 8.79 9.21 -4.63
CA GLY A 51 8.59 10.61 -4.22
C GLY A 51 8.51 10.82 -2.71
N ALA A 52 8.54 9.76 -1.90
CA ALA A 52 8.70 9.85 -0.45
C ALA A 52 10.13 10.28 -0.06
N LYS A 53 10.26 10.85 1.13
CA LYS A 53 11.51 11.41 1.66
C LYS A 53 11.97 10.60 2.88
N LEU A 54 13.12 9.96 2.76
CA LEU A 54 13.79 9.30 3.89
C LEU A 54 14.88 10.22 4.44
N ASN A 55 14.63 10.76 5.64
CA ASN A 55 15.53 11.70 6.30
C ASN A 55 16.13 11.08 7.57
N ARG A 56 17.38 11.44 7.88
CA ARG A 56 18.03 11.12 9.15
C ARG A 56 18.19 12.38 9.97
N LYS A 57 17.66 12.43 11.20
CA LYS A 57 17.79 13.58 12.09
C LYS A 57 19.05 13.45 12.97
N GLY A 58 20.10 14.23 12.67
CA GLY A 58 21.33 14.32 13.47
C GLY A 58 22.31 13.12 13.34
N ARG A 59 23.20 12.95 14.33
CA ARG A 59 24.03 11.74 14.52
C ARG A 59 23.23 10.56 15.10
N SER A 60 22.07 10.85 15.70
CA SER A 60 21.17 9.83 16.20
C SER A 60 20.57 9.06 15.03
N ARG A 61 20.37 7.77 15.25
CA ARG A 61 19.90 6.80 14.26
C ARG A 61 18.39 6.95 14.04
N HIS A 62 17.86 8.17 14.17
CA HIS A 62 16.46 8.51 13.98
C HIS A 62 16.19 8.76 12.51
N TRP A 63 15.86 7.68 11.83
CA TRP A 63 15.36 7.72 10.46
C TRP A 63 13.86 8.01 10.48
N ARG A 64 13.42 8.89 9.59
CA ARG A 64 12.02 9.24 9.39
C ARG A 64 11.67 9.17 7.91
N LEU A 65 10.59 8.47 7.60
CA LEU A 65 10.02 8.39 6.27
C LEU A 65 8.81 9.30 6.20
N GLN A 66 8.85 10.26 5.29
CA GLN A 66 7.80 11.24 5.08
C GLN A 66 7.22 11.09 3.67
N GLY A 67 5.90 11.10 3.56
CA GLY A 67 5.20 10.94 2.29
C GLY A 67 3.71 10.75 2.49
N ASN A 68 2.98 10.61 1.39
CA ASN A 68 1.56 10.23 1.43
C ASN A 68 1.40 8.71 1.31
N TRP A 69 0.16 8.22 1.51
CA TRP A 69 -0.10 6.79 1.49
C TRP A 69 0.15 6.16 0.11
N GLN A 70 -0.17 6.87 -0.98
CA GLN A 70 0.06 6.39 -2.34
C GLN A 70 1.56 6.13 -2.60
N GLN A 71 2.44 7.00 -2.10
CA GLN A 71 3.89 6.80 -2.18
C GLN A 71 4.34 5.58 -1.36
N PHE A 72 3.74 5.36 -0.19
CA PHE A 72 4.04 4.19 0.65
C PHE A 72 3.55 2.89 0.02
N GLU A 73 2.40 2.90 -0.63
CA GLU A 73 1.88 1.74 -1.37
C GLU A 73 2.80 1.36 -2.53
N VAL A 74 3.30 2.35 -3.29
CA VAL A 74 4.34 2.14 -4.31
C VAL A 74 5.59 1.50 -3.70
N ILE A 75 6.03 1.97 -2.53
CA ILE A 75 7.18 1.39 -1.83
C ILE A 75 6.92 -0.09 -1.47
N ILE A 76 5.77 -0.39 -0.87
CA ILE A 76 5.38 -1.74 -0.43
C ILE A 76 5.33 -2.69 -1.63
N GLN A 77 4.68 -2.29 -2.72
CA GLN A 77 4.53 -3.12 -3.92
C GLN A 77 5.89 -3.46 -4.54
N HIS A 78 6.76 -2.46 -4.73
CA HIS A 78 8.09 -2.70 -5.31
C HIS A 78 8.99 -3.48 -4.36
N ALA A 79 8.86 -3.28 -3.03
CA ALA A 79 9.60 -4.05 -2.06
C ALA A 79 9.20 -5.54 -2.07
N HIS A 80 7.91 -5.84 -2.23
CA HIS A 80 7.45 -7.22 -2.43
C HIS A 80 7.99 -7.86 -3.70
N ILE A 81 8.00 -7.14 -4.83
CA ILE A 81 8.56 -7.64 -6.10
C ILE A 81 10.05 -7.99 -5.99
N LYS A 82 10.78 -7.25 -5.15
CA LYS A 82 12.21 -7.49 -4.92
C LYS A 82 12.50 -8.72 -4.07
N GLU A 83 11.49 -9.25 -3.37
CA GLU A 83 11.58 -10.44 -2.52
C GLU A 83 12.75 -10.42 -1.52
N GLU A 84 13.14 -9.22 -1.08
CA GLU A 84 14.27 -9.03 -0.18
C GLU A 84 13.80 -9.17 1.29
N PRO A 85 14.17 -10.24 2.03
CA PRO A 85 13.55 -10.55 3.33
C PRO A 85 13.79 -9.47 4.38
N SER A 86 14.94 -8.80 4.33
CA SER A 86 15.30 -7.72 5.26
C SER A 86 14.37 -6.49 5.14
N TRP A 87 13.65 -6.35 4.02
CA TRP A 87 12.73 -5.22 3.78
C TRP A 87 11.34 -5.47 4.37
N GLN A 88 11.01 -6.70 4.76
CA GLN A 88 9.71 -7.07 5.32
C GLN A 88 9.36 -6.23 6.57
N TRP A 89 10.35 -5.92 7.40
CA TRP A 89 10.17 -5.04 8.56
C TRP A 89 9.69 -3.63 8.16
N VAL A 90 10.16 -3.09 7.03
CA VAL A 90 9.69 -1.79 6.52
C VAL A 90 8.26 -1.89 6.03
N ILE A 91 7.94 -2.95 5.28
CA ILE A 91 6.59 -3.21 4.77
C ILE A 91 5.59 -3.28 5.93
N GLU A 92 5.88 -4.08 6.96
CA GLU A 92 5.05 -4.20 8.16
C GLU A 92 4.90 -2.84 8.88
N LYS A 93 6.00 -2.08 8.98
CA LYS A 93 5.95 -0.74 9.56
C LYS A 93 5.05 0.20 8.80
N LEU A 94 5.03 0.17 7.46
CA LEU A 94 4.15 1.02 6.66
C LEU A 94 2.70 0.56 6.74
N ASN A 95 2.45 -0.75 6.65
CA ASN A 95 1.10 -1.31 6.77
C ASN A 95 0.42 -0.98 8.11
N GLY A 96 1.19 -0.83 9.19
CA GLY A 96 0.66 -0.36 10.48
C GLY A 96 0.10 1.08 10.47
N TYR A 97 0.40 1.88 9.44
CA TYR A 97 -0.14 3.23 9.25
C TYR A 97 -1.13 3.31 8.09
N LYS A 98 -1.50 2.18 7.48
CA LYS A 98 -2.49 2.13 6.39
C LYS A 98 -3.78 2.80 6.84
N PRO A 99 -4.23 3.87 6.14
CA PRO A 99 -5.52 4.48 6.43
C PRO A 99 -6.63 3.45 6.26
N LYS A 100 -7.59 3.48 7.17
CA LYS A 100 -8.83 2.74 6.95
C LYS A 100 -9.59 3.39 5.78
N PRO A 101 -10.23 2.58 4.93
CA PRO A 101 -11.08 3.08 3.86
C PRO A 101 -12.20 3.94 4.45
N GLN A 102 -12.51 5.06 3.81
CA GLN A 102 -13.68 5.85 4.21
C GLN A 102 -14.96 5.20 3.69
N MET A 103 -16.10 5.51 4.31
CA MET A 103 -17.39 4.93 3.92
C MET A 103 -17.69 5.14 2.44
N ASP A 104 -17.47 6.35 1.93
CA ASP A 104 -17.71 6.68 0.51
C ASP A 104 -16.82 5.87 -0.43
N GLU A 105 -15.59 5.57 0.00
CA GLU A 105 -14.68 4.71 -0.76
C GLU A 105 -15.20 3.27 -0.80
N LEU A 106 -15.68 2.72 0.32
CA LEU A 106 -16.30 1.41 0.38
C LEU A 106 -17.54 1.33 -0.52
N VAL A 107 -18.43 2.33 -0.46
CA VAL A 107 -19.61 2.43 -1.32
C VAL A 107 -19.20 2.47 -2.79
N SER A 108 -18.18 3.25 -3.13
CA SER A 108 -17.66 3.34 -4.51
C SER A 108 -17.14 2.00 -5.03
N ILE A 109 -16.53 1.18 -4.17
CA ILE A 109 -16.02 -0.15 -4.52
C ILE A 109 -17.18 -1.09 -4.82
N VAL A 110 -18.21 -1.09 -3.97
CA VAL A 110 -19.42 -1.90 -4.16
C VAL A 110 -20.13 -1.52 -5.46
N LYS A 111 -20.33 -0.22 -5.72
CA LYS A 111 -20.98 0.25 -6.95
C LYS A 111 -20.22 -0.11 -8.22
N ARG A 112 -18.89 -0.01 -8.20
CA ARG A 112 -18.04 -0.35 -9.37
C ARG A 112 -17.90 -1.84 -9.60
N ASN A 113 -18.12 -2.66 -8.58
CA ASN A 113 -18.05 -4.11 -8.67
C ASN A 113 -19.29 -4.74 -8.02
N PRO A 114 -20.45 -4.73 -8.69
CA PRO A 114 -21.70 -5.22 -8.13
C PRO A 114 -21.68 -6.72 -7.80
N ALA A 115 -20.72 -7.48 -8.35
CA ALA A 115 -20.52 -8.88 -8.05
C ALA A 115 -19.59 -9.12 -6.83
N ILE A 116 -19.03 -8.07 -6.21
CA ILE A 116 -18.18 -8.21 -5.03
C ILE A 116 -18.98 -8.78 -3.87
N THR A 117 -18.40 -9.76 -3.17
CA THR A 117 -19.01 -10.31 -1.96
C THR A 117 -18.58 -9.51 -0.73
N LEU A 118 -19.40 -9.54 0.31
CA LEU A 118 -19.10 -8.93 1.60
C LEU A 118 -17.71 -9.35 2.14
N GLN A 119 -17.40 -10.64 2.05
CA GLN A 119 -16.11 -11.19 2.49
C GLN A 119 -14.95 -10.68 1.64
N LYS A 120 -15.15 -10.53 0.33
CA LYS A 120 -14.13 -10.01 -0.57
C LYS A 120 -13.84 -8.53 -0.31
N LEU A 121 -14.87 -7.74 -0.02
CA LEU A 121 -14.72 -6.34 0.35
C LEU A 121 -13.88 -6.21 1.64
N ILE A 122 -14.25 -6.93 2.70
CA ILE A 122 -13.51 -6.95 3.98
C ILE A 122 -12.05 -7.34 3.75
N ALA A 123 -11.80 -8.42 2.99
CA ALA A 123 -10.44 -8.89 2.73
C ALA A 123 -9.59 -7.93 1.88
N GLN A 124 -10.19 -7.05 1.08
CA GLN A 124 -9.46 -6.09 0.25
C GLN A 124 -9.18 -4.77 0.98
N THR A 125 -10.06 -4.37 1.89
CA THR A 125 -10.06 -3.01 2.46
C THR A 125 -9.78 -2.97 3.95
N ASP A 126 -9.70 -4.13 4.63
CA ASP A 126 -9.56 -4.24 6.09
C ASP A 126 -10.68 -3.53 6.88
N CYS A 127 -11.82 -3.26 6.25
CA CYS A 127 -13.00 -2.73 6.92
C CYS A 127 -13.67 -3.78 7.82
N THR A 128 -14.43 -3.33 8.80
CA THR A 128 -15.21 -4.22 9.66
C THR A 128 -16.44 -4.76 8.95
N LEU A 129 -16.99 -5.87 9.45
CA LEU A 129 -18.25 -6.44 8.93
C LEU A 129 -19.40 -5.44 8.95
N ILE A 130 -19.46 -4.58 9.96
CA ILE A 130 -20.51 -3.56 10.12
C ILE A 130 -20.37 -2.48 9.05
N GLU A 131 -19.15 -1.96 8.85
CA GLU A 131 -18.86 -0.97 7.81
C GLU A 131 -19.16 -1.52 6.41
N ALA A 132 -18.75 -2.77 6.14
CA ALA A 132 -19.01 -3.44 4.88
C ALA A 132 -20.52 -3.55 4.60
N ARG A 133 -21.33 -4.01 5.56
CA ARG A 133 -22.79 -4.10 5.43
C ARG A 133 -23.41 -2.74 5.12
N LYS A 134 -23.02 -1.71 5.88
CA LYS A 134 -23.49 -0.34 5.68
C LYS A 134 -23.18 0.18 4.28
N ALA A 135 -22.01 -0.14 3.73
CA ALA A 135 -21.64 0.24 2.37
C ALA A 135 -22.55 -0.42 1.31
N PHE A 136 -22.89 -1.71 1.47
CA PHE A 136 -23.84 -2.40 0.60
C PHE A 136 -25.25 -1.82 0.69
N ASP A 137 -25.69 -1.50 1.91
CA ASP A 137 -26.99 -0.87 2.12
C ASP A 137 -27.04 0.46 1.37
N ILE A 138 -26.11 1.38 1.63
CA ILE A 138 -26.04 2.69 0.95
C ILE A 138 -26.00 2.52 -0.57
N ALA A 139 -25.18 1.59 -1.08
CA ALA A 139 -25.06 1.36 -2.52
C ALA A 139 -26.34 0.82 -3.17
N SER A 140 -27.25 0.19 -2.41
CA SER A 140 -28.51 -0.38 -2.93
C SER A 140 -29.64 0.64 -3.03
N TRP A 141 -29.54 1.77 -2.31
CA TRP A 141 -30.57 2.82 -2.25
C TRP A 141 -30.33 3.99 -3.22
N GLU A 142 -29.21 3.98 -3.95
CA GLU A 142 -28.79 5.03 -4.90
C GLU A 142 -28.52 4.47 -6.30
#